data_AF-Q5TP38-F1
#
_entry.id   AF-Q5TP38-F1
#
_cell.length_a   1.000
_cell.length_b   1.000
_cell.length_c   1.000
_cell.angle_alpha   90.00
_cell.angle_beta   90.00
_cell.angle_gamma   90.00
#
_symmetry.space_group_name_H-M   'P 1'
#
loop_
_entity.id
_entity.type
_entity.pdbx_description
1 polymer ?
#
loop_
_entity_poly.entity_id
_entity_poly.type
_entity_poly.pdbx_seq_one_letter_code
_entity_poly.pdbx_strand_id
1 'polypeptide(L)'
;EVMFQFFGPKIDSSRVREAMEKMTERGRIGNVSLVPGTKLSFRQDVGLMLQSVVINQKGPIRENTEFILSCVAQGSSTMSFRWYKNGYFVNVTKATR
;
A
#
# COMPACT_ATOMS: atom_id res chain seq x y z
N GLU A 1 6.36 18.01 9.09
CA GLU A 1 5.37 17.00 9.51
C GLU A 1 6.04 15.64 9.42
N VAL A 2 5.91 14.79 10.44
CA VAL A 2 6.53 13.44 10.47
C VAL A 2 5.40 12.42 10.40
N MET A 3 5.49 11.49 9.45
CA MET A 3 4.52 10.41 9.27
C MET A 3 5.20 9.07 9.51
N PHE A 4 4.63 8.28 10.42
CA PHE A 4 5.01 6.88 10.64
C PHE A 4 3.94 5.99 10.05
N GLN A 5 4.31 5.12 9.12
CA GLN A 5 3.42 4.13 8.54
C GLN A 5 3.80 2.74 9.02
N PHE A 6 2.80 1.97 9.43
CA PHE A 6 2.95 0.57 9.80
C PHE A 6 1.78 -0.21 9.21
N PHE A 7 1.98 -1.49 8.97
CA PHE A 7 0.97 -2.38 8.42
C PHE A 7 0.59 -3.42 9.45
N GLY A 8 -0.71 -3.67 9.60
CA GLY A 8 -1.21 -4.67 10.52
C GLY A 8 -2.68 -5.00 10.27
N PRO A 9 -3.18 -6.10 10.86
CA PRO A 9 -4.59 -6.45 10.83
C PRO A 9 -5.46 -5.31 11.37
N LYS A 10 -6.64 -5.10 10.76
CA LYS A 10 -7.61 -4.09 11.22
C LYS A 10 -8.01 -4.28 12.70
N ILE A 11 -7.97 -5.51 13.20
CA ILE A 11 -8.31 -5.85 14.58
C ILE A 11 -7.35 -5.22 15.61
N ASP A 12 -6.10 -4.90 15.23
CA ASP A 12 -5.13 -4.27 16.13
C ASP A 12 -5.30 -2.75 16.24
N SER A 13 -6.22 -2.15 15.49
CA SER A 13 -6.42 -0.69 15.44
C SER A 13 -6.67 -0.05 16.81
N SER A 14 -7.42 -0.72 17.69
CA SER A 14 -7.68 -0.25 19.06
C SER A 14 -6.42 -0.23 19.92
N ARG A 15 -5.62 -1.30 19.84
CA ARG A 15 -4.35 -1.44 20.57
C ARG A 15 -3.34 -0.39 20.15
N VAL A 16 -3.29 -0.06 18.85
CA VAL A 16 -2.39 0.98 18.36
C VAL A 16 -2.84 2.37 18.81
N ARG A 17 -4.15 2.65 18.79
CA ARG A 17 -4.68 3.91 19.31
C ARG A 17 -4.35 4.11 20.78
N GLU A 18 -4.56 3.08 21.60
CA GLU A 18 -4.22 3.11 23.03
C GLU A 18 -2.72 3.35 23.26
N ALA A 19 -1.85 2.69 22.47
CA ALA A 19 -0.41 2.92 22.55
C ALA A 19 -0.02 4.37 22.18
N MET A 20 -0.65 4.95 21.16
CA MET A 20 -0.45 6.35 20.77
C MET A 20 -0.89 7.34 21.85
N GLU A 21 -2.04 7.11 22.47
CA GLU A 21 -2.54 7.93 23.58
C GLU A 21 -1.54 7.91 24.75
N LYS A 22 -1.09 6.72 25.18
CA LYS A 22 -0.08 6.57 26.23
C LYS A 22 1.24 7.27 25.91
N MET A 23 1.69 7.25 24.65
CA MET A 23 2.91 7.97 24.22
C MET A 23 2.71 9.49 24.24
N THR A 24 1.52 9.96 23.87
CA THR A 24 1.15 11.38 23.90
C THR A 24 1.12 11.91 25.33
N GLU A 25 0.47 11.17 26.25
CA GLU A 25 0.42 11.50 27.68
C GLU A 25 1.82 11.54 28.30
N ARG A 26 2.70 10.60 27.93
CA ARG A 26 4.10 10.60 28.38
C ARG A 26 4.93 11.73 27.79
N GLY A 27 4.44 12.42 26.76
CA GLY A 27 5.15 13.48 26.05
C GLY A 27 6.39 12.98 25.31
N ARG A 28 6.46 11.69 24.95
CA ARG A 28 7.62 11.10 24.27
C ARG A 28 7.28 9.86 23.45
N ILE A 29 7.96 9.72 22.32
CA ILE A 29 7.92 8.54 21.44
C ILE A 29 9.32 7.95 21.42
N GLY A 30 9.53 6.83 22.12
CA GLY A 30 10.87 6.27 22.31
C GLY A 30 11.81 7.27 23.01
N ASN A 31 12.92 7.61 22.35
CA ASN A 31 13.90 8.60 22.81
C ASN A 31 13.60 10.04 22.33
N VAL A 32 12.48 10.27 21.65
CA VAL A 32 12.08 11.58 21.12
C VAL A 32 11.08 12.23 22.06
N SER A 33 11.36 13.45 22.53
CA SER A 33 10.43 14.27 23.32
C SER A 33 9.45 15.01 22.40
N LEU A 34 8.18 15.05 22.78
CA LEU A 34 7.14 15.82 22.10
C LEU A 34 7.06 17.22 22.69
N VAL A 35 6.92 18.23 21.83
CA VAL A 35 6.66 19.61 22.27
C VAL A 35 5.27 19.66 22.91
N PRO A 36 5.09 20.37 24.04
CA PRO A 36 3.77 20.54 24.65
C PRO A 36 2.73 21.03 23.64
N GLY A 37 1.55 20.42 23.64
CA GLY A 37 0.48 20.75 22.70
C GLY A 37 0.58 20.07 21.32
N THR A 38 1.58 19.20 21.10
CA THR A 38 1.65 18.37 19.88
C THR A 38 0.41 17.49 19.77
N LYS A 39 -0.38 17.67 18.70
CA LYS A 39 -1.52 16.80 18.39
C LYS A 39 -1.08 15.70 17.44
N LEU A 40 -1.07 14.46 17.90
CA LEU A 40 -0.88 13.31 17.02
C LEU A 40 -2.19 13.00 16.31
N SER A 41 -2.12 12.70 15.01
CA SER A 41 -3.27 12.23 14.24
C SER A 41 -3.09 10.76 13.90
N PHE A 42 -4.15 9.98 14.07
CA PHE A 42 -4.19 8.58 13.70
C PHE A 42 -5.02 8.43 12.42
N ARG A 43 -4.38 8.01 11.32
CA ARG A 43 -5.06 7.70 10.07
C ARG A 43 -4.97 6.20 9.83
N GLN A 44 -6.12 5.58 9.63
CA GLN A 44 -6.21 4.19 9.22
C GLN A 44 -6.55 4.16 7.75
N ASP A 45 -5.52 3.98 6.92
CA ASP A 45 -5.69 3.74 5.50
C ASP A 45 -5.89 2.25 5.27
N VAL A 46 -6.58 1.90 4.18
CA VAL A 46 -6.71 0.49 3.83
C VAL A 46 -5.34 -0.01 3.36
N GLY A 47 -4.88 -1.11 3.97
CA GLY A 47 -3.60 -1.72 3.64
C GLY A 47 -3.52 -2.10 2.17
N LEU A 48 -2.28 -2.26 1.67
CA LEU A 48 -2.06 -2.69 0.30
C LEU A 48 -2.70 -4.06 0.09
N MET A 49 -3.70 -4.13 -0.77
CA MET A 49 -4.48 -5.32 -1.02
C MET A 49 -4.72 -5.44 -2.51
N LEU A 50 -4.23 -6.54 -3.10
CA LEU A 50 -4.57 -6.91 -4.46
C LEU A 50 -6.04 -7.35 -4.49
N GLN A 51 -6.85 -6.71 -5.32
CA GLN A 51 -8.27 -7.06 -5.47
C GLN A 51 -8.46 -8.03 -6.62
N SER A 52 -7.86 -7.76 -7.77
CA SER A 52 -7.95 -8.64 -8.93
C SER A 52 -6.82 -8.41 -9.93
N VAL A 53 -6.52 -9.48 -10.67
CA VAL A 53 -5.72 -9.44 -11.90
C VAL A 53 -6.57 -10.07 -12.98
N VAL A 54 -6.91 -9.29 -14.00
CA VAL A 54 -7.84 -9.71 -15.05
C VAL A 54 -7.26 -9.47 -16.42
N ILE A 55 -7.69 -10.28 -17.37
CA ILE A 55 -7.45 -10.09 -18.79
C ILE A 55 -8.77 -9.68 -19.45
N ASN A 56 -8.72 -8.78 -20.43
CA ASN A 56 -9.91 -8.29 -21.12
C ASN A 56 -10.59 -9.33 -22.05
N GLN A 57 -10.00 -10.51 -22.20
CA GLN A 57 -10.44 -11.57 -23.11
C GLN A 57 -10.50 -12.91 -22.39
N LYS A 58 -11.52 -13.73 -22.70
CA LYS A 58 -11.68 -15.08 -22.12
C LYS A 58 -11.04 -16.12 -23.02
N GLY A 59 -10.39 -17.11 -22.41
CA GLY A 59 -9.77 -18.23 -23.12
C GLY A 59 -8.39 -17.91 -23.71
N PRO A 60 -7.86 -18.80 -24.56
CA PRO A 60 -6.56 -18.61 -25.19
C PRO A 60 -6.52 -17.33 -26.05
N ILE A 61 -5.44 -16.56 -25.91
CA ILE A 61 -5.19 -15.40 -26.76
C ILE A 61 -4.56 -15.88 -28.07
N ARG A 62 -5.14 -15.46 -29.19
CA ARG A 62 -4.62 -15.81 -30.52
C ARG A 62 -3.34 -15.03 -30.79
N GLU A 63 -2.46 -15.62 -31.57
CA GLU A 63 -1.28 -14.91 -32.03
C GLU A 63 -1.69 -13.67 -32.85
N ASN A 64 -0.92 -12.59 -32.74
CA ASN A 64 -1.17 -11.31 -33.41
C ASN A 64 -2.46 -10.58 -32.99
N THR A 65 -3.04 -10.93 -31.84
CA THR A 65 -4.15 -10.16 -31.25
C THR A 65 -3.71 -9.37 -30.03
N GLU A 66 -4.21 -8.14 -29.93
CA GLU A 66 -3.97 -7.30 -28.75
C GLU A 66 -4.77 -7.78 -27.55
N PHE A 67 -4.21 -7.63 -26.35
CA PHE A 67 -4.90 -7.89 -25.09
C PHE A 67 -4.43 -6.93 -24.01
N ILE A 68 -5.26 -6.78 -22.97
CA ILE A 68 -4.99 -5.90 -21.83
C ILE A 68 -4.99 -6.75 -20.57
N LEU A 69 -3.91 -6.66 -19.80
CA LEU A 69 -3.86 -7.10 -18.42
C LEU A 69 -4.13 -5.92 -17.50
N SER A 70 -5.11 -6.06 -16.64
CA SER A 70 -5.49 -5.04 -15.67
C SER A 70 -5.26 -5.57 -14.27
N CYS A 71 -4.68 -4.74 -13.41
CA CYS A 71 -4.50 -5.02 -11.99
C CYS A 71 -5.31 -4.00 -11.19
N VAL A 72 -6.22 -4.49 -10.35
CA VAL A 72 -6.98 -3.66 -9.42
C VAL A 72 -6.45 -3.94 -8.03
N ALA A 73 -6.03 -2.88 -7.33
CA ALA A 73 -5.58 -2.97 -5.96
C ALA A 73 -6.06 -1.77 -5.15
N GLN A 74 -6.10 -1.96 -3.84
CA GLN A 74 -6.38 -0.94 -2.86
C GLN A 74 -5.10 -0.66 -2.06
N GLY A 75 -4.86 0.59 -1.70
CA GLY A 75 -3.67 1.00 -0.98
C GLY A 75 -3.57 2.52 -0.87
N SER A 76 -2.40 3.01 -0.46
CA SER A 76 -2.12 4.45 -0.36
C SER A 76 -2.01 5.13 -1.73
N SER A 77 -2.05 6.46 -1.73
CA SER A 77 -1.75 7.27 -2.92
C SER A 77 -0.31 7.09 -3.43
N THR A 78 0.57 6.51 -2.63
CA THR A 78 1.97 6.23 -2.97
C THR A 78 2.19 4.80 -3.48
N MET A 79 1.14 3.99 -3.66
CA MET A 79 1.27 2.64 -4.20
C MET A 79 1.79 2.66 -5.65
N SER A 80 2.45 1.60 -6.07
CA SER A 80 2.94 1.45 -7.45
C SER A 80 2.69 0.03 -7.96
N PHE A 81 2.56 -0.10 -9.28
CA PHE A 81 2.35 -1.38 -9.97
C PHE A 81 3.55 -1.69 -10.84
N ARG A 82 3.98 -2.96 -10.84
CA ARG A 82 5.06 -3.46 -11.69
C ARG A 82 4.67 -4.82 -12.23
N TRP A 83 4.86 -5.01 -13.53
CA TRP A 83 4.60 -6.28 -14.20
C TRP A 83 5.91 -7.03 -14.42
N TYR A 84 5.88 -8.34 -14.16
CA TYR A 84 7.00 -9.23 -14.40
C TYR A 84 6.52 -10.44 -15.20
N LYS A 85 7.36 -10.90 -16.13
CA LYS A 85 7.19 -12.17 -16.83
C LYS A 85 8.43 -13.01 -16.57
N ASN A 86 8.27 -14.17 -15.95
CA ASN A 86 9.36 -15.10 -15.65
C ASN A 86 10.55 -14.44 -14.91
N GLY A 87 10.25 -13.53 -13.97
CA GLY A 87 11.26 -12.79 -13.20
C GLY A 87 11.83 -11.55 -13.90
N TYR A 88 11.53 -11.32 -15.18
CA TYR A 88 11.97 -10.15 -15.92
C TYR A 88 10.93 -9.04 -15.89
N PHE A 89 11.37 -7.80 -15.68
CA PHE A 89 10.51 -6.63 -15.68
C PHE A 89 9.91 -6.40 -17.07
N VAL A 90 8.58 -6.34 -17.15
CA VAL A 90 7.85 -5.95 -18.37
C VAL A 90 7.87 -4.44 -18.44
N ASN A 91 8.76 -3.90 -19.25
CA ASN A 91 8.80 -2.46 -19.50
C ASN A 91 7.68 -2.11 -20.49
N VAL A 92 6.79 -1.20 -20.10
CA VAL A 92 5.67 -0.68 -20.91
C VAL A 92 6.15 -0.13 -22.27
N THR A 93 7.45 0.20 -22.39
CA THR A 93 8.07 0.69 -23.63
C THR A 93 8.79 -0.37 -24.47
N LYS A 94 9.03 -1.59 -23.95
CA LYS A 94 9.83 -2.64 -24.63
C LYS A 94 9.11 -3.97 -24.79
N ALA A 95 7.78 -3.99 -24.67
CA ALA A 95 7.00 -5.14 -25.13
C ALA A 95 6.91 -5.10 -26.66
N THR A 96 8.05 -5.24 -27.33
CA THR A 96 8.12 -5.49 -28.77
C THR A 96 8.95 -6.73 -29.01
N ARG A 97 8.24 -7.70 -29.61
CA ARG A 97 8.68 -8.92 -30.28
C ARG A 97 9.08 -10.10 -29.41
#